data_AF-A0A5E7Q6J0-F1
#
_entry.id   AF-A0A5E7Q6J0-F1
#
_cell.length_a   1.000
_cell.length_b   1.000
_cell.length_c   1.000
_cell.angle_alpha   90.00
_cell.angle_beta   90.00
_cell.angle_gamma   90.00
#
_symmetry.space_group_name_H-M   'P 1'
#
loop_
_entity.id
_entity.type
_entity.pdbx_description
1 polymer ?
#
loop_
_entity_poly.entity_id
_entity_poly.type
_entity_poly.pdbx_seq_one_letter_code
_entity_poly.pdbx_strand_id
1 'polypeptide(L)'
;MNHEAQLKALLAQDRVRMQVLRTVRGLELPDCWVAAGFVRSLVWDHLHQRNADAPYHSATDAMTCWPETATAVGVRLGGDDEIEVAAPLGLDDLFSLVVRPTERFRTEKYALFSDRVQSKRWQEIWPELIVVTA
;
A
#
# COMPACT_ATOMS: atom_id res chain seq x y z
N MET A 1 -28.96 1.00 13.76
CA MET A 1 -27.61 1.61 13.71
C MET A 1 -27.67 2.82 12.78
N ASN A 2 -27.08 3.95 13.18
CA ASN A 2 -27.03 5.14 12.32
C ASN A 2 -25.71 5.13 11.54
N HIS A 3 -25.72 4.55 10.33
CA HIS A 3 -24.53 4.44 9.49
C HIS A 3 -23.94 5.81 9.09
N GLU A 4 -24.77 6.85 9.00
CA GLU A 4 -24.30 8.21 8.73
C GLU A 4 -23.48 8.75 9.90
N ALA A 5 -23.96 8.57 11.14
CA ALA A 5 -23.21 8.97 12.34
C ALA A 5 -21.90 8.19 12.47
N GLN A 6 -21.89 6.90 12.13
CA GLN A 6 -20.68 6.08 12.13
C GLN A 6 -19.66 6.57 11.10
N LEU A 7 -20.09 6.85 9.86
CA LEU A 7 -19.21 7.39 8.83
C LEU A 7 -18.60 8.75 9.26
N LYS A 8 -19.41 9.64 9.82
CA LYS A 8 -18.93 10.93 10.36
C LYS A 8 -17.89 10.74 11.47
N ALA A 9 -18.12 9.79 12.38
CA ALA A 9 -17.19 9.49 13.46
C ALA A 9 -15.85 8.95 12.94
N LEU A 10 -15.88 8.05 11.95
CA LEU A 10 -14.67 7.52 11.31
C LEU A 10 -13.88 8.64 10.59
N LEU A 11 -14.58 9.50 9.84
CA LEU A 11 -13.95 10.63 9.15
C LEU A 11 -13.31 11.60 10.15
N ALA A 12 -14.00 11.92 11.25
CA ALA A 12 -13.49 12.86 12.25
C ALA A 12 -12.22 12.37 12.96
N GLN A 13 -12.00 11.05 13.02
CA GLN A 13 -10.81 10.43 13.62
C GLN A 13 -9.63 10.34 12.64
N ASP A 14 -9.87 10.46 11.34
CA ASP A 14 -8.83 10.39 10.31
C ASP A 14 -8.32 11.79 9.94
N ARG A 15 -7.14 12.14 10.46
CA ARG A 15 -6.51 13.46 10.25
C ARG A 15 -6.24 13.76 8.78
N VAL A 16 -5.82 12.76 8.00
CA VAL A 16 -5.47 12.94 6.58
C VAL A 16 -6.73 13.21 5.77
N ARG A 17 -7.77 12.40 5.96
CA ARG A 17 -9.06 12.59 5.27
C ARG A 17 -9.71 13.92 5.66
N MET A 18 -9.62 14.33 6.93
CA MET A 18 -10.09 15.66 7.35
C MET A 18 -9.30 16.80 6.70
N GLN A 19 -7.99 16.64 6.49
CA GLN A 19 -7.20 17.64 5.77
C GLN A 19 -7.64 17.78 4.31
N VAL A 20 -7.93 16.66 3.64
CA VAL A 20 -8.47 16.66 2.27
C VAL A 20 -9.83 17.38 2.22
N LEU A 21 -10.75 17.06 3.13
CA LEU A 21 -12.07 17.73 3.20
C LEU A 21 -11.93 19.24 3.44
N ARG A 22 -11.00 19.67 4.31
CA ARG A 22 -10.72 21.10 4.54
C ARG A 22 -10.14 21.79 3.31
N THR A 23 -9.27 21.09 2.57
CA THR A 23 -8.65 21.61 1.34
C THR A 23 -9.70 21.79 0.26
N VAL A 24 -10.56 20.79 0.03
CA VAL A 24 -11.64 20.85 -0.96
C VAL A 24 -12.63 21.97 -0.63
N ARG A 25 -13.00 22.13 0.65
CA ARG A 25 -13.82 23.27 1.10
C ARG A 25 -13.18 24.62 0.76
N GLY A 26 -11.85 24.73 0.85
CA GLY A 26 -11.13 25.96 0.55
C GLY A 26 -11.10 26.34 -0.94
N LEU A 27 -11.51 25.44 -1.84
CA LEU A 27 -11.62 25.74 -3.28
C LEU A 27 -12.92 26.47 -3.63
N GLU A 28 -13.89 26.51 -2.71
CA GLU A 28 -15.19 27.21 -2.88
C GLU A 28 -15.96 26.81 -4.15
N LEU A 29 -15.76 25.58 -4.64
CA LEU A 29 -16.44 25.07 -5.83
C LEU A 29 -17.91 24.76 -5.52
N PRO A 30 -18.86 25.15 -6.40
CA PRO A 30 -20.27 24.83 -6.21
C PRO A 30 -20.50 23.31 -6.32
N ASP A 31 -21.28 22.76 -5.40
CA ASP A 31 -21.72 21.36 -5.37
C ASP A 31 -20.58 20.32 -5.52
N CYS A 32 -19.43 20.59 -4.88
CA CYS A 32 -18.28 19.68 -4.94
C CYS A 32 -18.29 18.61 -3.82
N TRP A 33 -17.89 17.39 -4.17
CA TRP A 33 -17.91 16.23 -3.27
C TRP A 33 -16.62 15.39 -3.41
N VAL A 34 -16.12 14.88 -2.29
CA VAL A 34 -15.07 13.83 -2.28
C VAL A 34 -15.75 12.47 -2.19
N ALA A 35 -15.57 11.61 -3.19
CA ALA A 35 -16.40 10.42 -3.39
C ALA A 35 -15.58 9.12 -3.59
N ALA A 36 -16.30 8.02 -3.85
CA ALA A 36 -15.78 6.71 -4.23
C ALA A 36 -14.78 6.11 -3.22
N GLY A 37 -13.58 5.75 -3.68
CA GLY A 37 -12.57 5.02 -2.90
C GLY A 37 -12.15 5.75 -1.62
N PHE A 38 -12.22 7.09 -1.60
CA PHE A 38 -11.91 7.88 -0.41
C PHE A 38 -12.78 7.52 0.80
N VAL A 39 -14.09 7.38 0.56
CA VAL A 39 -15.11 7.03 1.58
C VAL A 39 -15.13 5.52 1.81
N ARG A 40 -15.18 4.73 0.72
CA ARG A 40 -15.31 3.28 0.80
C ARG A 40 -14.16 2.65 1.56
N SER A 41 -12.91 3.01 1.26
CA SER A 41 -11.75 2.39 1.90
C SER A 41 -11.74 2.66 3.40
N LEU A 42 -12.07 3.87 3.87
CA LEU A 42 -12.17 4.17 5.31
C LEU A 42 -13.14 3.22 6.03
N VAL A 43 -14.33 3.04 5.45
CA VAL A 43 -15.37 2.20 6.05
C VAL A 43 -14.96 0.73 6.00
N TRP A 44 -14.44 0.25 4.87
CA TRP A 44 -14.03 -1.14 4.71
C TRP A 44 -12.83 -1.50 5.57
N ASP A 45 -11.85 -0.61 5.71
CA ASP A 45 -10.69 -0.82 6.59
C ASP A 45 -11.15 -0.94 8.05
N HIS A 46 -12.07 -0.06 8.48
CA HIS A 46 -12.66 -0.13 9.82
C HIS A 46 -13.45 -1.43 10.06
N LEU A 47 -14.24 -1.87 9.09
CA LEU A 47 -15.11 -3.04 9.23
C LEU A 47 -14.39 -4.37 9.06
N HIS A 48 -13.39 -4.44 8.17
CA HIS A 48 -12.77 -5.70 7.78
C HIS A 48 -11.43 -5.97 8.46
N GLN A 49 -10.82 -5.00 9.16
CA GLN A 49 -9.52 -5.14 9.83
C GLN A 49 -8.52 -6.02 9.06
N ARG A 50 -8.48 -5.90 7.72
CA ARG A 50 -8.11 -7.04 6.84
C ARG A 50 -6.69 -7.55 7.07
N ASN A 51 -5.81 -6.72 7.60
CA ASN A 51 -4.43 -7.06 7.96
C ASN A 51 -4.02 -6.61 9.38
N ALA A 52 -4.94 -5.99 10.15
CA ALA A 52 -4.65 -5.26 11.40
C ALA A 52 -3.50 -4.23 11.30
N ASP A 53 -3.23 -3.74 10.09
CA ASP A 53 -2.16 -2.78 9.83
C ASP A 53 -2.63 -1.37 10.19
N ALA A 54 -1.77 -0.58 10.84
CA ALA A 54 -2.00 0.84 10.98
C ALA A 54 -2.03 1.51 9.60
N PRO A 55 -2.77 2.62 9.41
CA PRO A 55 -2.71 3.39 8.17
C PRO A 55 -1.26 3.76 7.81
N TYR A 56 -0.86 3.49 6.58
CA TYR A 56 0.48 3.87 6.08
C TYR A 56 0.60 5.39 5.93
N HIS A 57 1.80 5.91 6.15
CA HIS A 57 2.09 7.35 6.09
C HIS A 57 2.18 7.89 4.65
N SER A 58 2.59 7.05 3.70
CA SER A 58 2.74 7.39 2.28
C SER A 58 2.66 6.13 1.41
N ALA A 59 2.65 6.29 0.08
CA ALA A 59 2.77 5.16 -0.83
C ALA A 59 4.10 4.41 -0.66
N THR A 60 5.19 5.15 -0.40
CA THR A 60 6.53 4.56 -0.20
C THR A 60 6.64 3.84 1.15
N ASP A 61 5.97 4.34 2.19
CA ASP A 61 5.85 3.64 3.47
C ASP A 61 5.07 2.32 3.30
N ALA A 62 3.96 2.35 2.57
CA ALA A 62 3.16 1.15 2.29
C ALA A 62 3.95 0.05 1.57
N MET A 63 4.88 0.43 0.67
CA MET A 63 5.76 -0.52 -0.03
C MET A 63 6.66 -1.31 0.92
N THR A 64 7.05 -0.74 2.07
CA THR A 64 7.86 -1.47 3.07
C THR A 64 7.10 -2.64 3.70
N CYS A 65 5.76 -2.61 3.62
CA CYS A 65 4.86 -3.64 4.13
C CYS A 65 4.44 -4.66 3.07
N TRP A 66 5.01 -4.60 1.86
CA TRP A 66 4.73 -5.59 0.82
C TRP A 66 5.40 -6.93 1.12
N PRO A 67 4.95 -8.04 0.52
CA PRO A 67 5.46 -9.35 0.88
C PRO A 67 6.92 -9.57 0.50
N GLU A 68 7.41 -8.94 -0.58
CA GLU A 68 8.75 -9.14 -1.12
C GLU A 68 9.56 -7.84 -1.26
N THR A 69 10.85 -7.88 -0.98
CA THR A 69 11.76 -6.72 -1.11
C THR A 69 11.87 -6.26 -2.56
N ALA A 70 12.08 -7.19 -3.50
CA ALA A 70 12.23 -6.91 -4.92
C ALA A 70 10.96 -6.34 -5.58
N THR A 71 9.79 -6.48 -4.95
CA THR A 71 8.55 -5.89 -5.46
C THR A 71 8.29 -4.50 -4.90
N ALA A 72 8.94 -4.09 -3.80
CA ALA A 72 8.78 -2.80 -3.14
C ALA A 72 9.44 -1.64 -3.90
N VAL A 73 9.08 -1.47 -5.17
CA VAL A 73 9.60 -0.46 -6.10
C VAL A 73 8.45 0.21 -6.83
N GLY A 74 8.51 1.53 -6.95
CA GLY A 74 7.60 2.33 -7.76
C GLY A 74 8.35 3.32 -8.65
N VAL A 75 7.77 3.66 -9.79
CA VAL A 75 8.29 4.68 -10.71
C VAL A 75 7.20 5.66 -11.08
N ARG A 76 7.57 6.92 -11.31
CA ARG A 76 6.67 7.94 -11.89
C ARG A 76 7.48 8.92 -12.73
N LEU A 77 6.79 9.65 -13.61
CA LEU A 77 7.37 10.84 -14.23
C LEU A 77 7.27 12.03 -13.28
N GLY A 78 8.37 12.74 -13.14
CA GLY A 78 8.51 14.01 -12.44
C GLY A 78 8.31 15.20 -13.37
N GLY A 79 8.82 16.36 -12.94
CA GLY A 79 8.97 17.50 -13.86
C GLY A 79 9.99 17.19 -14.96
N ASP A 80 9.87 17.84 -16.11
CA ASP A 80 10.80 17.70 -17.24
C ASP A 80 11.04 16.26 -17.73
N ASP A 81 10.02 15.40 -17.64
CA ASP A 81 10.04 13.98 -18.02
C ASP A 81 11.11 13.13 -17.29
N GLU A 82 11.60 13.59 -16.14
CA GLU A 82 12.52 12.81 -15.31
C GLU A 82 11.82 11.57 -14.74
N ILE A 83 12.49 10.41 -14.78
CA ILE A 83 12.00 9.20 -14.11
C ILE A 83 12.40 9.24 -12.65
N GLU A 84 11.42 9.38 -11.78
CA GLU A 84 11.60 9.27 -10.34
C GLU A 84 11.38 7.83 -9.88
N VAL A 85 12.28 7.33 -9.02
CA VAL A 85 12.23 5.96 -8.48
C VAL A 85 12.02 6.01 -6.97
N ALA A 86 11.02 5.28 -6.49
CA ALA A 86 10.83 4.98 -5.07
C ALA A 86 11.22 3.52 -4.80
N ALA A 87 12.31 3.32 -4.07
CA ALA A 87 12.81 1.99 -3.69
C ALA A 87 13.20 1.97 -2.19
N PRO A 88 12.21 2.02 -1.27
CA PRO A 88 12.49 2.15 0.17
C PRO A 88 13.27 0.97 0.76
N LEU A 89 13.33 -0.17 0.07
CA LEU A 89 14.10 -1.36 0.46
C LEU A 89 15.33 -1.60 -0.43
N GLY A 90 15.70 -0.62 -1.26
CA GLY A 90 16.79 -0.73 -2.24
C GLY A 90 16.36 -1.43 -3.54
N LEU A 91 17.29 -1.50 -4.50
CA LEU A 91 17.09 -2.11 -5.81
C LEU A 91 17.88 -3.42 -6.00
N ASP A 92 18.77 -3.75 -5.06
CA ASP A 92 19.73 -4.85 -5.22
C ASP A 92 19.03 -6.20 -5.42
N ASP A 93 17.99 -6.49 -4.63
CA ASP A 93 17.25 -7.76 -4.76
C ASP A 93 16.51 -7.84 -6.11
N LEU A 94 15.99 -6.72 -6.64
CA LEU A 94 15.35 -6.69 -7.95
C LEU A 94 16.34 -7.01 -9.07
N PHE A 95 17.51 -6.35 -9.08
CA PHE A 95 18.52 -6.56 -10.12
C PHE A 95 19.30 -7.88 -9.96
N SER A 96 19.34 -8.43 -8.75
CA SER A 96 19.99 -9.73 -8.46
C SER A 96 19.04 -10.92 -8.62
N LEU A 97 17.80 -10.70 -9.11
CA LEU A 97 16.78 -11.73 -9.29
C LEU A 97 16.41 -12.44 -7.98
N VAL A 98 16.46 -11.73 -6.85
CA VAL A 98 16.20 -12.27 -5.52
C VAL A 98 14.79 -11.93 -5.06
N VAL A 99 13.99 -12.96 -4.77
CA VAL A 99 12.69 -12.84 -4.11
C VAL A 99 12.87 -13.15 -2.63
N ARG A 100 13.04 -12.10 -1.81
CA ARG A 100 13.20 -12.21 -0.36
C ARG A 100 11.98 -11.62 0.36
N PRO A 101 11.47 -12.24 1.44
CA PRO A 101 10.39 -11.64 2.22
C PRO A 101 10.86 -10.35 2.91
N THR A 102 9.99 -9.36 3.00
CA THR A 102 10.24 -8.19 3.88
C THR A 102 10.23 -8.62 5.35
N GLU A 103 10.82 -7.80 6.23
CA GLU A 103 11.04 -8.17 7.65
C GLU A 103 9.77 -8.70 8.34
N ARG A 104 8.64 -8.03 8.13
CA ARG A 104 7.37 -8.43 8.72
C ARG A 104 6.82 -9.74 8.14
N PHE A 105 7.01 -9.97 6.85
CA PHE A 105 6.66 -11.25 6.25
C PHE A 105 7.63 -12.36 6.66
N ARG A 106 8.88 -12.03 6.96
CA ARG A 106 9.85 -12.99 7.49
C ARG A 106 9.49 -13.46 8.90
N THR A 107 8.99 -12.57 9.76
CA THR A 107 8.76 -12.87 11.19
C THR A 107 7.31 -13.20 11.55
N GLU A 108 6.34 -12.49 10.98
CA GLU A 108 4.92 -12.60 11.37
C GLU A 108 4.04 -13.28 10.32
N LYS A 109 4.35 -13.11 9.04
CA LYS A 109 3.45 -13.46 7.92
C LYS A 109 4.09 -14.41 6.89
N TYR A 110 5.03 -15.26 7.31
CA TYR A 110 5.83 -16.07 6.38
C TYR A 110 4.99 -17.05 5.57
N ALA A 111 3.96 -17.65 6.18
CA ALA A 111 3.02 -18.51 5.46
C ALA A 111 2.37 -17.81 4.26
N LEU A 112 1.98 -16.54 4.41
CA LEU A 112 1.38 -15.76 3.32
C LEU A 112 2.38 -15.46 2.20
N PHE A 113 3.65 -15.22 2.53
CA PHE A 113 4.72 -15.09 1.53
C PHE A 113 4.92 -16.41 0.77
N SER A 114 5.04 -17.52 1.50
CA SER A 114 5.23 -18.86 0.92
C SER A 114 4.09 -19.23 -0.04
N ASP A 115 2.83 -19.07 0.40
CA ASP A 115 1.64 -19.34 -0.42
C ASP A 115 1.62 -18.49 -1.69
N ARG A 116 2.03 -17.23 -1.56
CA ARG A 116 2.12 -16.30 -2.68
C ARG A 116 3.16 -16.74 -3.71
N VAL A 117 4.38 -17.09 -3.28
CA VAL A 117 5.44 -17.58 -4.18
C VAL A 117 4.96 -18.83 -4.94
N GLN A 118 4.36 -19.78 -4.23
CA GLN A 118 3.84 -21.02 -4.82
C GLN A 118 2.72 -20.77 -5.82
N SER A 119 1.77 -19.88 -5.49
CA SER A 119 0.65 -19.56 -6.38
C SER A 119 1.07 -18.81 -7.64
N LYS A 120 2.13 -17.99 -7.55
CA LYS A 120 2.61 -17.16 -8.65
C LYS A 120 3.52 -17.91 -9.62
N ARG A 121 4.15 -19.01 -9.19
CA ARG A 121 4.99 -19.88 -10.04
C ARG A 121 6.08 -19.11 -10.79
N TRP A 122 6.65 -18.11 -10.13
CA TRP A 122 7.60 -17.21 -10.77
C TRP A 122 8.82 -17.92 -11.36
N GLN A 123 9.31 -18.96 -10.71
CA GLN A 123 10.46 -19.72 -11.20
C GLN A 123 10.14 -20.56 -12.46
N GLU A 124 8.86 -20.81 -12.78
CA GLU A 124 8.48 -21.42 -14.07
C GLU A 124 8.58 -20.42 -15.23
N ILE A 125 8.40 -19.12 -14.95
CA ILE A 125 8.41 -18.04 -15.94
C ILE A 125 9.81 -17.43 -16.07
N TRP A 126 10.49 -17.25 -14.93
CA TRP A 126 11.83 -16.69 -14.80
C TRP A 126 12.73 -17.68 -14.05
N PRO A 127 13.36 -18.62 -14.77
CA PRO A 127 14.13 -19.72 -14.16
C PRO A 127 15.32 -19.28 -13.32
N GLU A 128 15.83 -18.07 -13.55
CA GLU A 128 16.97 -17.50 -12.83
C GLU A 128 16.57 -16.81 -11.50
N LEU A 129 15.28 -16.73 -11.17
CA LEU A 129 14.84 -16.17 -9.89
C LEU A 129 15.27 -17.04 -8.71
N ILE A 130 15.89 -16.39 -7.72
CA ILE A 130 16.34 -16.96 -6.47
C ILE A 130 15.32 -16.59 -5.38
N VAL A 131 14.53 -17.57 -4.92
CA VAL A 131 13.62 -17.37 -3.78
C VAL A 131 14.39 -17.65 -2.49
N VAL A 132 14.47 -16.66 -1.60
CA VAL A 132 15.07 -16.83 -0.27
C VAL A 132 13.97 -17.29 0.69
N THR A 133 14.08 -18.54 1.12
CA THR A 133 13.24 -19.10 2.19
C THR A 133 13.86 -18.82 3.55
N ALA A 134 13.03 -18.64 4.58
CA ALA A 134 13.45 -18.40 5.96
C ALA A 134 14.19 -19.60 6.58
#